data_AF-A0A260MUC1-F1
#
_entry.id   AF-A0A260MUC1-F1
#
_cell.length_a   1.000
_cell.length_b   1.000
_cell.length_c   1.000
_cell.angle_alpha   90.00
_cell.angle_beta   90.00
_cell.angle_gamma   90.00
#
_symmetry.space_group_name_H-M   'P 1'
#
loop_
_entity.id
_entity.type
_entity.pdbx_description
1 polymer ?
#
loop_
_entity_poly.entity_id
_entity_poly.type
_entity_poly.pdbx_seq_one_letter_code
_entity_poly.pdbx_strand_id
1 'polypeptide(L)'
;MVLGSGTASLSPPARFVWNALMHPDLHPHNRGFAWPVMFQDAPPPRVVESSEFDRVVWSSPWPTVPEVLVQFDLRPNTQLRWTLLAHAPTPSLQTIEWLRAQASHLVNVDLRSALGH
;
A
#
# COMPACT_ATOMS: atom_id res chain seq x y z
N MET A 1 13.90 3.06 9.49
CA MET A 1 14.10 1.63 9.81
C MET A 1 13.02 0.79 9.15
N VAL A 2 13.31 -0.45 8.75
CA VAL A 2 12.32 -1.39 8.22
C VAL A 2 11.60 -2.10 9.36
N LEU A 3 10.27 -2.04 9.40
CA LEU A 3 9.43 -2.71 10.39
C LEU A 3 8.96 -4.09 9.94
N GLY A 4 8.78 -4.26 8.62
CA GLY A 4 8.37 -5.53 8.02
C GLY A 4 8.22 -5.39 6.51
N SER A 5 8.18 -6.53 5.82
CA SER A 5 7.98 -6.58 4.37
C SER A 5 7.28 -7.85 3.96
N GLY A 6 6.64 -7.83 2.81
CA GLY A 6 6.05 -9.00 2.17
C GLY A 6 6.02 -8.85 0.66
N THR A 7 5.72 -9.94 -0.04
CA THR A 7 5.62 -9.97 -1.50
C THR A 7 4.29 -10.57 -1.92
N ALA A 8 3.72 -10.07 -3.01
CA ALA A 8 2.54 -10.62 -3.64
C ALA A 8 2.75 -10.68 -5.16
N SER A 9 2.35 -11.79 -5.77
CA SER A 9 2.20 -11.85 -7.22
C SER A 9 0.80 -11.33 -7.57
N LEU A 10 0.76 -10.35 -8.46
CA LEU A 10 -0.47 -9.79 -9.02
C LEU A 10 -0.59 -10.25 -10.48
N SER A 11 -1.80 -10.37 -11.00
CA SER A 11 -2.00 -10.73 -12.41
C SER A 11 -1.83 -9.53 -13.36
N PRO A 12 -2.22 -8.29 -13.00
CA PRO A 12 -2.07 -7.14 -13.89
C PRO A 12 -0.61 -6.72 -14.11
N PRO A 13 -0.28 -6.15 -15.27
CA PRO A 13 1.02 -5.54 -15.52
C PRO A 13 1.35 -4.43 -14.50
N ALA A 14 2.64 -4.25 -14.20
CA ALA A 14 3.13 -3.28 -13.22
C ALA A 14 2.57 -1.86 -13.44
N ARG A 15 2.39 -1.42 -14.69
CA ARG A 15 1.78 -0.11 -15.01
C ARG A 15 0.37 0.10 -14.45
N PHE A 16 -0.46 -0.95 -14.43
CA PHE A 16 -1.82 -0.87 -13.90
C PHE A 16 -1.81 -0.81 -12.38
N VAL A 17 -0.95 -1.63 -11.77
CA VAL A 17 -0.77 -1.64 -10.31
C VAL A 17 -0.19 -0.30 -9.84
N TRP A 18 0.80 0.23 -10.55
CA TRP A 18 1.39 1.55 -10.28
C TRP A 18 0.34 2.65 -10.36
N ASN A 19 -0.46 2.67 -11.44
CA ASN A 19 -1.51 3.67 -11.61
C ASN A 19 -2.57 3.60 -10.50
N ALA A 20 -2.97 2.39 -10.09
CA ALA A 20 -3.83 2.21 -8.93
C ALA A 20 -3.18 2.84 -7.70
N LEU A 21 -1.95 2.42 -7.35
CA LEU A 21 -1.21 2.90 -6.19
C LEU A 21 -0.96 4.42 -6.18
N MET A 22 -0.86 5.06 -7.34
CA MET A 22 -0.71 6.51 -7.45
C MET A 22 -1.99 7.28 -7.08
N HIS A 23 -3.15 6.62 -7.16
CA HIS A 23 -4.46 7.21 -6.94
C HIS A 23 -5.27 6.42 -5.90
N PRO A 24 -4.85 6.40 -4.62
CA PRO A 24 -5.59 5.75 -3.53
C PRO A 24 -6.87 6.52 -3.12
N ASP A 25 -7.21 7.58 -3.82
CA ASP A 25 -8.45 8.33 -3.67
C ASP A 25 -9.49 7.95 -4.74
N LEU A 26 -9.07 7.25 -5.80
CA LEU A 26 -9.91 6.91 -6.94
C LEU A 26 -9.85 5.42 -7.23
N HIS A 27 -10.99 4.72 -7.16
CA HIS A 27 -11.04 3.31 -7.55
C HIS A 27 -10.53 3.13 -9.00
N PRO A 28 -9.63 2.16 -9.30
CA PRO A 28 -8.99 2.04 -10.62
C PRO A 28 -9.98 1.83 -11.77
N HIS A 29 -11.12 1.22 -11.46
CA HIS A 29 -12.26 1.03 -12.38
C HIS A 29 -13.33 2.13 -12.33
N ASN A 30 -13.03 3.33 -11.80
CA ASN A 30 -13.94 4.49 -11.73
C ASN A 30 -15.32 4.18 -11.10
N ARG A 31 -15.36 3.36 -10.05
CA ARG A 31 -16.61 2.90 -9.41
C ARG A 31 -17.27 3.93 -8.48
N GLY A 32 -16.75 5.15 -8.38
CA GLY A 32 -17.33 6.25 -7.60
C GLY A 32 -17.00 6.25 -6.10
N PHE A 33 -16.13 5.36 -5.63
CA PHE A 33 -15.58 5.35 -4.28
C PHE A 33 -14.05 5.29 -4.33
N ALA A 34 -13.38 5.64 -3.23
CA ALA A 34 -11.94 5.42 -3.08
C ALA A 34 -11.66 3.94 -2.79
N TRP A 35 -10.59 3.40 -3.36
CA TRP A 35 -9.94 2.20 -2.85
C TRP A 35 -8.69 2.69 -2.11
N PRO A 36 -8.13 2.02 -1.11
CA PRO A 36 -8.56 0.78 -0.45
C PRO A 36 -9.84 0.91 0.39
N VAL A 37 -10.65 -0.16 0.43
CA VAL A 37 -11.90 -0.20 1.21
C VAL A 37 -11.61 -0.10 2.70
N MET A 38 -10.49 -0.65 3.16
CA MET A 38 -10.10 -0.58 4.58
C MET A 38 -9.87 0.84 5.10
N PHE A 39 -9.78 1.85 4.22
CA PHE A 39 -9.67 3.25 4.59
C PHE A 39 -10.96 4.05 4.36
N GLN A 40 -12.12 3.41 4.15
CA GLN A 40 -13.37 4.12 3.86
C GLN A 40 -13.77 5.14 4.93
N ASP A 41 -13.44 4.88 6.20
CA ASP A 41 -13.71 5.76 7.34
C ASP A 41 -12.52 6.68 7.70
N ALA A 42 -11.46 6.67 6.89
CA ALA A 42 -10.23 7.43 7.10
C ALA A 42 -9.84 8.22 5.84
N PRO A 43 -9.03 9.29 5.97
CA PRO A 43 -8.45 9.92 4.79
C PRO A 43 -7.56 8.92 4.04
N PRO A 44 -7.60 8.90 2.68
CA PRO A 44 -6.71 8.05 1.91
C PRO A 44 -5.25 8.45 2.12
N PRO A 45 -4.30 7.50 2.02
CA PRO A 45 -2.89 7.81 2.11
C PRO A 45 -2.46 8.76 0.99
N ARG A 46 -1.45 9.59 1.27
CA ARG A 46 -0.84 10.48 0.27
C ARG A 46 0.38 9.81 -0.33
N VAL A 47 0.59 9.98 -1.63
CA VAL A 47 1.85 9.60 -2.28
C VAL A 47 2.94 10.60 -1.88
N VAL A 48 3.98 10.11 -1.20
CA VAL A 48 5.12 10.91 -0.72
C VAL A 48 6.26 10.89 -1.74
N GLU A 49 6.48 9.75 -2.37
CA GLU A 49 7.51 9.54 -3.39
C GLU A 49 7.00 8.54 -4.43
N SER A 50 7.43 8.67 -5.68
CA SER A 50 7.18 7.66 -6.70
C SER A 50 8.29 7.63 -7.75
N SER A 51 8.51 6.45 -8.32
CA SER A 51 9.26 6.23 -9.55
C SER A 51 8.35 5.49 -10.50
N GLU A 52 8.23 5.98 -11.73
CA GLU A 52 7.28 5.45 -12.72
C GLU A 52 7.47 3.95 -12.90
N PHE A 53 6.38 3.19 -12.69
CA PHE A 53 6.29 1.72 -12.79
C PHE A 53 7.19 0.88 -11.86
N ASP A 54 8.06 1.53 -11.09
CA ASP A 54 9.03 0.85 -10.23
C ASP A 54 8.70 0.98 -8.74
N ARG A 55 8.19 2.15 -8.31
CA ARG A 55 7.99 2.43 -6.89
C ARG A 55 6.88 3.43 -6.62
N VAL A 56 6.15 3.20 -5.53
CA VAL A 56 5.27 4.19 -4.90
C VAL A 56 5.50 4.13 -3.39
N VAL A 57 5.61 5.28 -2.73
CA VAL A 57 5.70 5.40 -1.28
C VAL A 57 4.50 6.18 -0.78
N TRP A 58 3.75 5.58 0.13
CA TRP A 58 2.63 6.21 0.80
C TRP A 58 3.01 6.73 2.18
N SER A 59 2.40 7.86 2.57
CA SER A 59 2.27 8.25 3.97
C SER A 59 1.50 7.18 4.73
N SER A 60 1.58 7.19 6.06
CA SER A 60 0.83 6.23 6.86
C SER A 60 -0.66 6.34 6.55
N PRO A 61 -1.31 5.24 6.16
CA PRO A 61 -2.76 5.23 6.04
C PRO A 61 -3.45 4.99 7.40
N TRP A 62 -2.68 4.72 8.46
CA TRP A 62 -3.22 4.43 9.79
C TRP A 62 -3.02 5.63 10.73
N PRO A 63 -4.10 6.31 11.16
CA PRO A 63 -4.00 7.50 12.00
C PRO A 63 -3.29 7.27 13.34
N THR A 64 -3.29 6.04 13.85
CA THR A 64 -2.63 5.65 15.11
C THR A 64 -1.11 5.60 15.01
N VAL A 65 -0.55 5.52 13.79
CA VAL A 65 0.90 5.49 13.56
C VAL A 65 1.28 6.38 12.36
N PRO A 66 1.11 7.71 12.47
CA PRO A 66 1.31 8.63 11.34
C PRO A 66 2.74 8.66 10.78
N GLU A 67 3.71 8.25 11.60
CA GLU A 67 5.16 8.25 11.27
C GLU A 67 5.61 7.06 10.40
N VAL A 68 4.70 6.13 10.08
CA VAL A 68 4.99 4.96 9.26
C VAL A 68 4.80 5.30 7.78
N LEU A 69 5.69 4.82 6.91
CA LEU A 69 5.52 4.86 5.47
C LEU A 69 5.30 3.45 4.93
N VAL A 70 4.53 3.35 3.86
CA VAL A 70 4.35 2.08 3.13
C VAL A 70 4.99 2.23 1.76
N GLN A 71 6.10 1.53 1.55
CA GLN A 71 6.78 1.50 0.27
C GLN A 71 6.32 0.28 -0.53
N PHE A 72 5.95 0.51 -1.77
CA PHE A 72 5.61 -0.48 -2.78
C PHE A 72 6.70 -0.47 -3.84
N ASP A 73 7.46 -1.57 -3.95
CA ASP A 73 8.37 -1.80 -5.08
C ASP A 73 7.70 -2.76 -6.07
N LEU A 74 7.55 -2.32 -7.31
CA LEU A 74 7.00 -3.09 -8.41
C LEU A 74 8.12 -3.70 -9.23
N ARG A 75 7.90 -4.92 -9.70
CA ARG A 75 8.80 -5.63 -10.61
C ARG A 75 8.09 -5.92 -11.93
N PRO A 76 8.83 -5.98 -13.06
CA PRO A 76 8.23 -6.27 -14.37
C PRO A 76 7.48 -7.61 -14.45
N ASN A 77 7.86 -8.58 -13.62
CA ASN A 77 7.26 -9.91 -13.52
C ASN A 77 5.97 -9.95 -12.67
N THR A 78 5.24 -8.82 -12.60
CA THR A 78 3.99 -8.64 -11.83
C THR A 78 4.10 -8.90 -10.32
N GLN A 79 5.33 -8.98 -9.81
CA GLN A 79 5.59 -9.07 -8.38
C GLN A 79 5.57 -7.68 -7.76
N LEU A 80 4.80 -7.54 -6.69
CA LEU A 80 4.78 -6.39 -5.81
C LEU A 80 5.46 -6.77 -4.49
N ARG A 81 6.41 -5.96 -4.03
CA ARG A 81 6.94 -6.02 -2.67
C ARG A 81 6.44 -4.81 -1.89
N TRP A 82 5.85 -5.04 -0.72
CA TRP A 82 5.55 -3.98 0.22
C TRP A 82 6.54 -3.99 1.38
N THR A 83 6.92 -2.81 1.85
CA THR A 83 7.84 -2.61 2.97
C THR A 83 7.29 -1.50 3.88
N LEU A 84 7.17 -1.81 5.17
CA LEU A 84 6.82 -0.84 6.20
C LEU A 84 8.09 -0.17 6.70
N LEU A 85 8.13 1.15 6.62
CA LEU A 85 9.24 1.98 7.06
C LEU A 85 8.75 2.85 8.22
N ALA A 86 9.62 3.13 9.20
CA ALA A 86 9.34 4.12 10.22
C ALA A 86 10.58 4.92 10.58
N HIS A 87 10.35 6.17 10.96
CA HIS A 87 11.31 6.98 11.70
C HIS A 87 11.19 6.69 13.21
N ALA A 88 12.19 7.11 13.98
CA ALA A 88 12.13 6.95 15.43
C ALA A 88 11.02 7.85 16.03
N PRO A 89 10.30 7.40 17.06
CA PRO A 89 10.49 6.16 17.81
C PRO A 89 9.88 4.93 17.12
N THR A 90 10.55 3.79 17.27
CA THR A 90 10.07 2.50 16.77
C THR A 90 8.76 2.10 17.46
N PRO A 91 7.71 1.70 16.71
CA PRO A 91 6.50 1.17 17.31
C PRO A 91 6.75 -0.10 18.12
N SER A 92 5.85 -0.42 19.05
CA SER A 92 5.92 -1.68 19.80
C SER A 92 5.86 -2.91 18.87
N LEU A 93 6.37 -4.06 19.31
CA LEU A 93 6.31 -5.30 18.53
C LEU A 93 4.87 -5.67 18.15
N GLN A 94 3.91 -5.52 19.07
CA GLN A 94 2.49 -5.76 18.81
C GLN A 94 1.95 -4.85 17.72
N THR A 95 2.32 -3.57 17.73
CA THR A 95 1.96 -2.61 16.68
C THR A 95 2.56 -3.00 15.34
N ILE A 96 3.81 -3.46 15.32
CA ILE A 96 4.48 -3.90 14.09
C ILE A 96 3.79 -5.13 13.49
N GLU A 97 3.39 -6.11 14.31
CA GLU A 97 2.64 -7.29 13.86
C GLU A 97 1.29 -6.91 13.29
N TRP A 98 0.56 -6.02 13.96
CA TRP A 98 -0.69 -5.47 13.45
C TRP A 98 -0.49 -4.77 12.11
N LEU A 99 0.54 -3.91 11.98
CA LEU A 99 0.85 -3.23 10.72
C LEU A 99 1.17 -4.19 9.58
N ARG A 100 1.93 -5.26 9.86
CA ARG A 100 2.21 -6.31 8.86
C ARG A 100 0.92 -6.99 8.39
N ALA A 101 0.01 -7.30 9.31
CA ALA A 101 -1.28 -7.88 8.96
C ALA A 101 -2.12 -6.93 8.09
N GLN A 102 -2.15 -5.64 8.46
CA GLN A 102 -2.87 -4.61 7.69
C GLN A 102 -2.28 -4.40 6.30
N ALA A 103 -0.96 -4.30 6.16
CA ALA A 103 -0.28 -4.17 4.87
C ALA A 103 -0.48 -5.41 3.99
N SER A 104 -0.47 -6.60 4.60
CA SER A 104 -0.79 -7.84 3.91
C SER A 104 -2.24 -7.85 3.40
N HIS A 105 -3.21 -7.42 4.21
CA HIS A 105 -4.61 -7.32 3.81
C HIS A 105 -4.80 -6.32 2.68
N LEU A 106 -4.25 -5.11 2.81
CA LEU A 106 -4.25 -4.07 1.79
C LEU A 106 -3.82 -4.61 0.42
N VAL A 107 -2.69 -5.32 0.37
CA VAL A 107 -2.13 -5.82 -0.89
C VAL A 107 -2.86 -7.06 -1.40
N ASN A 108 -3.21 -7.98 -0.50
CA ASN A 108 -3.74 -9.28 -0.91
C ASN A 108 -5.25 -9.30 -1.13
N VAL A 109 -5.99 -8.36 -0.55
CA VAL A 109 -7.46 -8.27 -0.59
C VAL A 109 -7.86 -7.00 -1.34
N ASP A 110 -7.59 -5.81 -0.77
CA ASP A 110 -8.13 -4.56 -1.31
C ASP A 110 -7.57 -4.22 -2.68
N LEU A 111 -6.24 -4.30 -2.85
CA LEU A 111 -5.60 -4.04 -4.14
C LEU A 111 -6.04 -5.06 -5.20
N ARG A 112 -6.17 -6.35 -4.83
CA ARG A 112 -6.65 -7.38 -5.77
C ARG A 112 -8.09 -7.12 -6.20
N SER A 113 -8.96 -6.86 -5.24
CA SER A 113 -10.36 -6.53 -5.49
C SER A 113 -10.50 -5.28 -6.37
N ALA A 114 -9.72 -4.23 -6.08
CA ALA A 114 -9.69 -2.99 -6.86
C ALA A 114 -9.25 -3.23 -8.31
N LEU A 115 -8.29 -4.14 -8.50
CA LEU A 115 -7.80 -4.60 -9.81
C LEU A 115 -8.71 -5.65 -10.48
N GLY A 116 -9.79 -6.09 -9.84
CA GLY A 116 -10.77 -7.02 -10.41
C GLY A 116 -10.43 -8.51 -10.28
N HIS A 117 -9.67 -8.88 -9.25
CA HIS A 117 -9.28 -10.26 -8.93
C HIS A 117 -9.93 -10.79 -7.65
#